data_AF-A0A420RKJ3-F1
#
_entry.id   AF-A0A420RKJ3-F1
#
_cell.length_a   1.000
_cell.length_b   1.000
_cell.length_c   1.000
_cell.angle_alpha   90.00
_cell.angle_beta   90.00
_cell.angle_gamma   90.00
#
_symmetry.space_group_name_H-M   'P 1'
#
loop_
_entity.id
_entity.type
_entity.pdbx_description
1 polymer ?
#
loop_
_entity_poly.entity_id
_entity_poly.type
_entity_poly.pdbx_seq_one_letter_code
_entity_poly.pdbx_strand_id
1 'polypeptide(L)'
;MSLGFSRYAVQGGDVGSLIASTLATTYDSVAAIHLNLLPSLDRVTSDNPSLSSSEKAAIERAEQRFLTPTTGAALLQSTRPATIGAMVSSSPLALLAWIGEKFLEWPDDPIRLDELLTNVSLYGFTETMPRCIYTYRGTFINGHQYSFPPFKQPFGFSWFMRELAPGPKNIVEKKGDLVFYRQHEQGGHFAALERPTEFLQDVEDFLAVAWPRDG
;
A
#
# COMPACT_ATOMS: atom_id res chain seq x y z
N MET A 1 8.88 -24.40 2.02
CA MET A 1 8.22 -23.69 0.90
C MET A 1 7.77 -24.72 -0.11
N SER A 2 6.49 -24.73 -0.49
CA SER A 2 5.87 -25.81 -1.30
C SER A 2 6.03 -25.63 -2.82
N LEU A 3 6.50 -24.47 -3.30
CA LEU A 3 6.68 -24.15 -4.72
C LEU A 3 8.12 -24.33 -5.26
N GLY A 4 9.08 -24.70 -4.40
CA GLY A 4 10.47 -24.96 -4.79
C GLY A 4 11.39 -23.73 -4.89
N PHE A 5 10.90 -22.53 -4.63
CA PHE A 5 11.76 -21.33 -4.59
C PHE A 5 12.65 -21.31 -3.34
N SER A 6 13.96 -21.30 -3.54
CA SER A 6 14.95 -21.10 -2.46
C SER A 6 15.19 -19.63 -2.16
N ARG A 7 14.98 -18.75 -3.15
CA ARG A 7 15.02 -17.30 -3.04
C ARG A 7 13.91 -16.68 -3.90
N TYR A 8 13.36 -15.56 -3.46
CA TYR A 8 12.29 -14.84 -4.18
C TYR A 8 12.32 -13.34 -3.88
N ALA A 9 11.85 -12.54 -4.84
CA ALA A 9 11.56 -11.13 -4.64
C ALA A 9 10.11 -10.96 -4.12
N VAL A 10 9.86 -9.89 -3.38
CA VAL A 10 8.52 -9.52 -2.91
C VAL A 10 8.15 -8.13 -3.42
N GLN A 11 6.89 -7.97 -3.81
CA GLN A 11 6.27 -6.70 -4.16
C GLN A 11 5.11 -6.44 -3.19
N GLY A 12 4.93 -5.20 -2.71
CA GLY A 12 3.82 -4.86 -1.82
C GLY A 12 3.35 -3.41 -1.85
N GLY A 13 2.04 -3.23 -2.00
CA GLY A 13 1.28 -2.01 -1.68
C GLY A 13 0.26 -2.27 -0.57
N ASP A 14 -0.39 -1.23 -0.03
CA ASP A 14 -1.39 -1.34 1.06
C ASP A 14 -0.95 -2.31 2.19
N VAL A 15 -1.83 -3.19 2.70
CA VAL A 15 -1.50 -4.25 3.66
C VAL A 15 -0.40 -5.18 3.15
N GLY A 16 -0.30 -5.37 1.84
CA GLY A 16 0.79 -6.11 1.19
C GLY A 16 2.17 -5.51 1.46
N SER A 17 2.30 -4.19 1.64
CA SER A 17 3.58 -3.56 2.00
C SER A 17 4.06 -3.97 3.40
N LEU A 18 3.13 -4.13 4.35
CA LEU A 18 3.42 -4.62 5.69
C LEU A 18 3.87 -6.08 5.65
N ILE A 19 3.19 -6.90 4.84
CA ILE A 19 3.53 -8.31 4.66
C ILE A 19 4.89 -8.44 3.98
N ALA A 20 5.14 -7.72 2.87
CA ALA A 20 6.41 -7.73 2.16
C ALA A 20 7.57 -7.28 3.06
N SER A 21 7.37 -6.22 3.84
CA SER A 21 8.36 -5.74 4.82
C SER A 21 8.64 -6.78 5.90
N THR A 22 7.59 -7.41 6.44
CA THR A 22 7.72 -8.51 7.41
C THR A 22 8.50 -9.68 6.82
N LEU A 23 8.22 -10.06 5.58
CA LEU A 23 8.92 -11.13 4.89
C LEU A 23 10.41 -10.78 4.75
N ALA A 24 10.73 -9.57 4.26
CA ALA A 24 12.10 -9.12 4.04
C ALA A 24 12.92 -9.04 5.33
N THR A 25 12.31 -8.64 6.45
CA THR A 25 13.03 -8.53 7.72
C THR A 25 13.12 -9.83 8.51
N THR A 26 12.34 -10.86 8.13
CA THR A 26 12.24 -12.12 8.88
C THR A 26 12.91 -13.30 8.16
N TYR A 27 12.88 -13.33 6.82
CA TYR A 27 13.32 -14.48 6.06
C TYR A 27 14.47 -14.14 5.10
N ASP A 28 15.60 -14.85 5.27
CA ASP A 28 16.78 -14.71 4.40
C ASP A 28 16.54 -15.14 2.94
N SER A 29 15.45 -15.89 2.70
CA SER A 29 15.03 -16.26 1.34
C SER A 29 14.49 -15.07 0.53
N VAL A 30 14.09 -13.99 1.21
CA VAL A 30 13.71 -12.75 0.51
C VAL A 30 14.97 -12.10 0.00
N ALA A 31 14.95 -11.89 -1.31
CA ALA A 31 16.13 -11.64 -2.10
C ALA A 31 16.19 -10.19 -2.58
N ALA A 32 15.02 -9.59 -2.78
CA ALA A 32 14.80 -8.19 -3.14
C ALA A 32 13.38 -7.79 -2.69
N ILE A 33 13.17 -6.51 -2.36
CA ILE A 33 11.87 -5.97 -1.95
C ILE A 33 11.52 -4.73 -2.75
N HIS A 34 10.34 -4.71 -3.36
CA HIS A 34 9.76 -3.54 -4.04
C HIS A 34 8.47 -3.12 -3.36
N LEU A 35 8.31 -1.84 -3.07
CA LEU A 35 7.11 -1.30 -2.45
C LEU A 35 6.54 -0.14 -3.27
N ASN A 36 5.21 0.01 -3.26
CA ASN A 36 4.54 1.22 -3.74
C ASN A 36 3.77 1.96 -2.63
N LEU A 37 3.90 1.50 -1.39
CA LEU A 37 3.43 2.16 -0.17
C LEU A 37 4.43 1.83 0.96
N LEU A 38 4.85 2.83 1.74
CA LEU A 38 5.66 2.58 2.93
C LEU A 38 4.75 2.31 4.13
N PRO A 39 5.00 1.24 4.91
CA PRO A 39 4.18 0.90 6.07
C PRO A 39 4.49 1.78 7.31
N SER A 40 5.24 2.87 7.13
CA SER A 40 5.76 3.72 8.21
C SER A 40 4.94 4.99 8.35
N LEU A 41 4.67 5.38 9.61
CA LEU A 41 4.02 6.64 9.97
C LEU A 41 5.03 7.78 10.22
N ASP A 42 6.26 7.67 9.71
CA ASP A 42 7.20 8.80 9.74
C ASP A 42 6.51 9.99 9.07
N ARG A 43 6.18 11.01 9.85
CA ARG A 43 5.43 12.16 9.34
C ARG A 43 6.30 12.86 8.32
N VAL A 44 5.91 12.72 7.06
CA VAL A 44 6.38 13.57 5.99
C VAL A 44 5.64 14.89 6.13
N THR A 45 6.35 15.95 6.49
CA THR A 45 5.77 17.29 6.60
C THR A 45 6.04 18.08 5.32
N SER A 46 5.07 18.87 4.88
CA SER A 46 5.18 19.76 3.72
C SER A 46 6.20 20.89 3.91
N ASP A 47 6.62 21.15 5.17
CA ASP A 47 7.55 22.20 5.58
C ASP A 47 9.01 22.00 5.09
N ASN A 48 9.33 20.85 4.48
CA ASN A 48 10.68 20.62 3.99
C ASN A 48 10.95 21.45 2.71
N PRO A 49 11.92 22.39 2.73
CA PRO A 49 12.22 23.26 1.60
C PRO A 49 12.79 22.51 0.39
N SER A 50 13.26 21.27 0.54
CA SER A 50 13.78 20.45 -0.57
C SER A 50 12.69 19.81 -1.43
N LEU A 51 11.42 19.88 -1.02
CA LEU A 51 10.30 19.29 -1.75
C LEU A 51 9.92 20.17 -2.94
N SER A 52 9.74 19.53 -4.09
CA SER A 52 9.12 20.16 -5.26
C SER A 52 7.64 20.48 -5.00
N SER A 53 7.05 21.34 -5.84
CA SER A 53 5.65 21.73 -5.70
C SER A 53 4.67 20.56 -5.79
N SER A 54 4.96 19.56 -6.63
CA SER A 54 4.13 18.35 -6.76
C SER A 54 4.21 17.47 -5.52
N GLU A 55 5.40 17.29 -4.95
CA GLU A 55 5.60 16.54 -3.70
C GLU A 55 4.90 17.22 -2.53
N LYS A 56 5.01 18.56 -2.41
CA LYS A 56 4.28 19.33 -1.40
C LYS A 56 2.77 19.14 -1.52
N ALA A 57 2.23 19.25 -2.74
CA ALA A 57 0.80 19.05 -2.97
C ALA A 57 0.36 17.61 -2.62
N ALA A 58 1.18 16.59 -2.88
CA ALA A 58 0.90 15.22 -2.47
C ALA A 58 0.90 15.04 -0.95
N ILE A 59 1.85 15.67 -0.26
CA ILE A 59 1.96 15.65 1.19
C ILE A 59 0.79 16.37 1.85
N GLU A 60 0.44 17.57 1.38
CA GLU A 60 -0.71 18.33 1.86
C GLU A 60 -2.02 17.55 1.67
N ARG A 61 -2.21 16.89 0.52
CA ARG A 61 -3.39 16.01 0.31
C ARG A 61 -3.45 14.90 1.35
N ALA A 62 -2.33 14.23 1.62
CA ALA A 62 -2.26 13.18 2.62
C ALA A 62 -2.52 13.71 4.04
N GLU A 63 -1.93 14.86 4.40
CA GLU A 63 -2.18 15.54 5.68
C GLU A 63 -3.66 15.85 5.87
N GLN A 64 -4.33 16.44 4.86
CA GLN A 64 -5.76 16.69 4.89
C GLN A 64 -6.57 15.39 5.04
N ARG A 65 -6.17 14.30 4.36
CA ARG A 65 -6.80 12.99 4.50
C ARG A 65 -6.71 12.47 5.95
N PHE A 66 -5.57 12.60 6.61
CA PHE A 66 -5.41 12.18 8.01
C PHE A 66 -6.17 13.06 9.00
N LEU A 67 -6.41 14.33 8.67
CA LEU A 67 -7.20 15.27 9.48
C LEU A 67 -8.72 15.12 9.30
N THR A 68 -9.18 14.31 8.32
CA THR A 68 -10.61 14.10 8.02
C THR A 68 -11.16 12.78 8.62
N PRO A 69 -12.50 12.61 8.71
CA PRO A 69 -13.16 11.40 9.24
C PRO A 69 -12.87 10.11 8.46
N THR A 70 -12.14 10.19 7.36
CA THR A 70 -11.87 9.09 6.45
C THR A 70 -10.93 8.03 7.05
N THR A 71 -10.24 8.35 8.16
CA THR A 71 -9.58 7.39 9.06
C THR A 71 -10.56 6.56 9.91
N GLY A 72 -11.84 6.95 9.96
CA GLY A 72 -12.91 6.29 10.72
C GLY A 72 -13.15 4.84 10.29
N ALA A 73 -13.03 4.55 8.99
CA ALA A 73 -13.12 3.18 8.48
C ALA A 73 -12.00 2.29 9.05
N ALA A 74 -10.76 2.75 8.96
CA ALA A 74 -9.60 2.08 9.54
C ALA A 74 -9.72 1.91 11.07
N LEU A 75 -10.22 2.93 11.78
CA LEU A 75 -10.45 2.86 13.22
C LEU A 75 -11.54 1.83 13.59
N LEU A 76 -12.64 1.76 12.84
CA LEU A 76 -13.69 0.76 13.04
C LEU A 76 -13.17 -0.67 12.79
N GLN A 77 -12.41 -0.86 11.72
CA GLN A 77 -11.74 -2.14 11.43
C GLN A 77 -10.76 -2.52 12.54
N SER A 78 -10.03 -1.55 13.10
CA SER A 78 -9.07 -1.79 14.18
C SER A 78 -9.73 -2.12 15.52
N THR A 79 -10.80 -1.39 15.88
CA THR A 79 -11.38 -1.40 17.24
C THR A 79 -12.59 -2.30 17.38
N ARG A 80 -13.38 -2.48 16.33
CA ARG A 80 -14.66 -3.23 16.32
C ARG A 80 -14.79 -4.13 15.08
N PRO A 81 -13.76 -4.93 14.71
CA PRO A 81 -13.76 -5.74 13.49
C PRO A 81 -14.96 -6.69 13.38
N ALA A 82 -15.36 -7.33 14.49
CA ALA A 82 -16.52 -8.23 14.48
C ALA A 82 -17.84 -7.48 14.20
N THR A 83 -17.99 -6.28 14.76
CA THR A 83 -19.18 -5.45 14.56
C THR A 83 -19.27 -4.96 13.13
N ILE A 84 -18.20 -4.33 12.60
CA ILE A 84 -18.22 -3.82 11.23
C ILE A 84 -18.33 -4.95 10.22
N GLY A 85 -17.66 -6.09 10.45
CA GLY A 85 -17.78 -7.29 9.63
C GLY A 85 -19.21 -7.80 9.54
N ALA A 86 -19.93 -7.91 10.67
CA ALA A 86 -21.34 -8.30 10.68
C ALA A 86 -22.24 -7.29 9.94
N MET A 87 -22.00 -5.98 10.12
CA MET A 87 -22.78 -4.93 9.47
C MET A 87 -22.63 -4.96 7.94
N VAL A 88 -21.40 -4.98 7.42
CA VAL A 88 -21.16 -4.97 5.96
C VAL A 88 -21.56 -6.30 5.30
N SER A 89 -21.49 -7.42 6.03
CA SER A 89 -21.99 -8.72 5.54
C SER A 89 -23.52 -8.84 5.52
N SER A 90 -24.26 -7.93 6.18
CA SER A 90 -25.72 -8.01 6.22
C SER A 90 -26.41 -7.71 4.89
N SER A 91 -25.74 -7.01 3.96
CA SER A 91 -26.31 -6.63 2.67
C SER A 91 -25.22 -6.37 1.63
N PRO A 92 -25.38 -6.82 0.37
CA PRO A 92 -24.46 -6.46 -0.70
C PRO A 92 -24.40 -4.94 -0.95
N LEU A 93 -25.47 -4.20 -0.64
CA LEU A 93 -25.46 -2.74 -0.71
C LEU A 93 -24.62 -2.11 0.42
N ALA A 94 -24.64 -2.70 1.62
CA ALA A 94 -23.79 -2.24 2.72
C ALA A 94 -22.31 -2.50 2.41
N LEU A 95 -21.99 -3.66 1.84
CA LEU A 95 -20.65 -4.00 1.36
C LEU A 95 -20.20 -3.05 0.24
N LEU A 96 -21.07 -2.80 -0.75
CA LEU A 96 -20.80 -1.87 -1.85
C LEU A 96 -20.57 -0.45 -1.35
N ALA A 97 -21.37 0.04 -0.40
CA ALA A 97 -21.17 1.38 0.16
C ALA A 97 -19.81 1.48 0.90
N TRP A 98 -19.47 0.46 1.68
CA TRP A 98 -18.23 0.45 2.46
C TRP A 98 -16.96 0.39 1.59
N ILE A 99 -16.94 -0.49 0.59
CA ILE A 99 -15.80 -0.66 -0.32
C ILE A 99 -15.79 0.42 -1.40
N GLY A 100 -16.96 0.76 -1.95
CA GLY A 100 -17.13 1.70 -3.05
C GLY A 100 -16.63 3.10 -2.74
N GLU A 101 -16.79 3.58 -1.50
CA GLU A 101 -16.20 4.87 -1.09
C GLU A 101 -14.70 4.90 -1.34
N LYS A 102 -13.98 3.78 -1.10
CA LYS A 102 -12.51 3.72 -1.30
C LYS A 102 -12.15 3.70 -2.77
N PHE A 103 -12.92 3.02 -3.60
CA PHE A 103 -12.78 3.05 -5.06
C PHE A 103 -13.13 4.40 -5.69
N LEU A 104 -13.86 5.27 -4.98
CA LEU A 104 -14.12 6.64 -5.41
C LEU A 104 -13.06 7.63 -4.94
N GLU A 105 -12.51 7.43 -3.74
CA GLU A 105 -11.60 8.39 -3.11
C GLU A 105 -10.11 8.14 -3.36
N TRP A 106 -9.69 6.87 -3.45
CA TRP A 106 -8.28 6.49 -3.45
C TRP A 106 -7.57 6.49 -4.82
N PRO A 107 -8.24 6.29 -5.97
CA PRO A 107 -7.56 6.36 -7.25
C PRO A 107 -7.40 7.81 -7.72
N ASP A 108 -6.48 8.03 -8.66
CA ASP A 108 -6.35 9.29 -9.38
C ASP A 108 -7.47 9.45 -10.43
N ASP A 109 -7.69 8.38 -11.19
CA ASP A 109 -8.72 8.31 -12.22
C ASP A 109 -9.92 7.46 -11.76
N PRO A 110 -11.14 7.77 -12.22
CA PRO A 110 -12.30 6.95 -11.90
C PRO A 110 -12.12 5.49 -12.33
N ILE A 111 -12.17 4.58 -11.37
CA ILE A 111 -12.24 3.14 -11.64
C ILE A 111 -13.59 2.83 -12.29
N ARG A 112 -13.58 1.95 -13.30
CA ARG A 112 -14.80 1.61 -14.02
C ARG A 112 -15.79 0.92 -13.08
N LEU A 113 -17.08 1.22 -13.26
CA LEU A 113 -18.13 0.66 -12.40
C LEU A 113 -18.16 -0.87 -12.45
N ASP A 114 -17.90 -1.47 -13.60
CA ASP A 114 -17.83 -2.93 -13.75
C ASP A 114 -16.68 -3.55 -12.94
N GLU A 115 -15.52 -2.91 -12.88
CA GLU A 115 -14.38 -3.33 -12.05
C GLU A 115 -14.71 -3.25 -10.55
N LEU A 116 -15.32 -2.13 -10.10
CA LEU A 116 -15.80 -1.99 -8.73
C LEU A 116 -16.82 -3.08 -8.38
N LEU A 117 -17.86 -3.25 -9.20
CA LEU A 117 -18.91 -4.24 -8.95
C LEU A 117 -18.36 -5.67 -8.99
N THR A 118 -17.39 -5.95 -9.86
CA THR A 118 -16.69 -7.24 -9.90
C THR A 118 -15.94 -7.50 -8.58
N ASN A 119 -15.18 -6.51 -8.09
CA ASN A 119 -14.45 -6.62 -6.83
C ASN A 119 -15.39 -6.84 -5.63
N VAL A 120 -16.44 -6.02 -5.51
CA VAL A 120 -17.43 -6.11 -4.44
C VAL A 120 -18.20 -7.43 -4.50
N SER A 121 -18.57 -7.89 -5.70
CA SER A 121 -19.23 -9.18 -5.88
C SER A 121 -18.34 -10.34 -5.43
N LEU A 122 -17.05 -10.31 -5.78
CA LEU A 122 -16.08 -11.30 -5.31
C LEU A 122 -15.98 -11.29 -3.78
N TYR A 123 -15.90 -10.13 -3.15
CA TYR A 123 -15.90 -10.01 -1.69
C TYR A 123 -17.18 -10.58 -1.06
N GLY A 124 -18.34 -10.34 -1.69
CA GLY A 124 -19.64 -10.84 -1.26
C GLY A 124 -19.73 -12.36 -1.35
N PHE A 125 -19.46 -12.94 -2.52
CA PHE A 125 -19.55 -14.40 -2.75
C PHE A 125 -18.57 -15.22 -1.92
N THR A 126 -17.47 -14.61 -1.50
CA THR A 126 -16.44 -15.28 -0.70
C THR A 126 -16.50 -14.91 0.78
N GLU A 127 -17.44 -14.06 1.22
CA GLU A 127 -17.51 -13.57 2.59
C GLU A 127 -16.16 -12.99 3.09
N THR A 128 -15.45 -12.26 2.23
CA THR A 128 -14.06 -11.84 2.49
C THR A 128 -13.98 -10.76 3.57
N MET A 129 -14.89 -9.80 3.56
CA MET A 129 -14.81 -8.60 4.41
C MET A 129 -14.64 -8.88 5.93
N PRO A 130 -15.46 -9.74 6.59
CA PRO A 130 -15.26 -10.05 8.00
C PRO A 130 -13.96 -10.83 8.29
N ARG A 131 -13.32 -11.40 7.26
CA ARG A 131 -12.14 -12.27 7.36
C ARG A 131 -10.84 -11.57 6.97
N CYS A 132 -10.87 -10.46 6.23
CA CYS A 132 -9.67 -9.78 5.74
C CYS A 132 -9.19 -8.61 6.62
N ILE A 133 -10.05 -8.08 7.51
CA ILE A 133 -9.73 -6.88 8.32
C ILE A 133 -8.95 -7.15 9.61
N TYR A 134 -8.54 -8.41 9.87
CA TYR A 134 -7.81 -8.75 11.10
C TYR A 134 -6.46 -8.03 11.22
N THR A 135 -5.83 -7.69 10.10
CA THR A 135 -4.54 -6.99 10.04
C THR A 135 -4.61 -5.57 10.61
N TYR A 136 -5.81 -4.97 10.66
CA TYR A 136 -6.03 -3.63 11.21
C TYR A 136 -6.03 -3.62 12.75
N ARG A 137 -6.13 -4.78 13.41
CA ARG A 137 -6.20 -4.85 14.88
C ARG A 137 -4.96 -4.24 15.50
N GLY A 138 -5.15 -3.23 16.33
CA GLY A 138 -4.05 -2.57 17.04
C GLY A 138 -3.24 -1.57 16.21
N THR A 139 -3.42 -1.50 14.89
CA THR A 139 -2.71 -0.53 14.02
C THR A 139 -3.02 0.93 14.39
N PHE A 140 -4.25 1.21 14.82
CA PHE A 140 -4.72 2.57 15.14
C PHE A 140 -5.05 2.75 16.63
N ILE A 141 -4.64 1.80 17.47
CA ILE A 141 -4.89 1.79 18.91
C ILE A 141 -3.52 1.69 19.59
N ASN A 142 -3.26 2.55 20.59
CA ASN A 142 -2.01 2.61 21.37
C ASN A 142 -0.76 3.15 20.64
N GLY A 143 -0.89 3.78 19.47
CA GLY A 143 0.27 4.36 18.78
C GLY A 143 1.30 3.30 18.34
N HIS A 144 0.87 2.04 18.17
CA HIS A 144 1.71 0.99 17.60
C HIS A 144 2.00 1.32 16.14
N GLN A 145 3.13 1.97 15.92
CA GLN A 145 3.68 2.17 14.59
C GLN A 145 4.36 0.87 14.16
N TYR A 146 4.01 0.38 12.96
CA TYR A 146 4.82 -0.66 12.35
C TYR A 146 6.22 -0.08 12.11
N SER A 147 7.19 -0.64 12.83
CA SER A 147 8.59 -0.28 12.69
C SER A 147 9.34 -1.52 12.23
N PHE A 148 10.02 -1.38 11.10
CA PHE A 148 10.87 -2.41 10.53
C PHE A 148 12.32 -1.94 10.63
N PRO A 149 13.29 -2.82 10.96
CA PRO A 149 14.69 -2.47 10.77
C PRO A 149 14.95 -2.15 9.29
N PRO A 150 16.00 -1.37 8.97
CA PRO A 150 16.37 -1.15 7.57
C PRO A 150 16.53 -2.46 6.81
N PHE A 151 15.98 -2.52 5.60
CA PHE A 151 16.07 -3.66 4.72
C PHE A 151 17.55 -3.92 4.37
N LYS A 152 17.96 -5.19 4.49
CA LYS A 152 19.31 -5.65 4.15
C LYS A 152 19.42 -6.03 2.67
N GLN A 153 18.29 -6.34 2.05
CA GLN A 153 18.14 -6.65 0.64
C GLN A 153 18.08 -5.37 -0.20
N PRO A 154 18.38 -5.46 -1.51
CA PRO A 154 18.07 -4.40 -2.46
C PRO A 154 16.59 -3.99 -2.35
N PHE A 155 16.37 -2.69 -2.18
CA PHE A 155 15.06 -2.08 -1.99
C PHE A 155 14.69 -1.20 -3.18
N GLY A 156 13.47 -1.37 -3.68
CA GLY A 156 12.87 -0.56 -4.73
C GLY A 156 11.60 0.14 -4.26
N PHE A 157 11.37 1.36 -4.72
CA PHE A 157 10.15 2.09 -4.43
C PHE A 157 9.55 2.78 -5.64
N SER A 158 8.23 2.67 -5.80
CA SER A 158 7.45 3.37 -6.83
C SER A 158 6.44 4.29 -6.17
N TRP A 159 6.58 5.60 -6.36
CA TRP A 159 5.66 6.58 -5.80
C TRP A 159 4.69 7.11 -6.85
N PHE A 160 3.41 6.78 -6.69
CA PHE A 160 2.30 7.33 -7.45
C PHE A 160 1.73 8.54 -6.71
N MET A 161 1.61 9.70 -7.38
CA MET A 161 1.37 10.99 -6.72
C MET A 161 0.05 11.10 -5.95
N ARG A 162 -0.93 10.24 -6.22
CA ARG A 162 -2.22 10.22 -5.51
C ARG A 162 -2.32 9.12 -4.45
N GLU A 163 -1.22 8.43 -4.16
CA GLU A 163 -1.13 7.50 -3.03
C GLU A 163 -1.47 8.21 -1.70
N LEU A 164 -2.14 7.47 -0.81
CA LEU A 164 -2.61 7.90 0.51
C LEU A 164 -1.45 8.23 1.45
N ALA A 165 -0.30 7.57 1.26
CA ALA A 165 0.92 7.73 2.04
C ALA A 165 2.08 8.17 1.14
N PRO A 166 2.40 9.47 1.10
CA PRO A 166 3.50 10.03 0.31
C PRO A 166 4.85 9.38 0.61
N GLY A 167 5.62 9.07 -0.43
CA GLY A 167 6.95 8.45 -0.32
C GLY A 167 8.05 9.29 -0.96
N PRO A 168 8.40 10.48 -0.43
CA PRO A 168 9.51 11.26 -0.96
C PRO A 168 10.83 10.52 -0.75
N LYS A 169 11.73 10.62 -1.73
CA LYS A 169 12.96 9.82 -1.80
C LYS A 169 13.81 9.90 -0.54
N ASN A 170 13.95 11.08 0.05
CA ASN A 170 14.76 11.33 1.25
C ASN A 170 14.26 10.62 2.53
N ILE A 171 13.00 10.16 2.53
CA ILE A 171 12.42 9.36 3.61
C ILE A 171 12.52 7.88 3.27
N VAL A 172 12.22 7.54 2.00
CA VAL A 172 12.29 6.17 1.49
C VAL A 172 13.71 5.59 1.60
N GLU A 173 14.74 6.35 1.23
CA GLU A 173 16.13 5.88 1.25
C GLU A 173 16.65 5.53 2.66
N LYS A 174 16.00 6.02 3.72
CA LYS A 174 16.34 5.66 5.11
C LYS A 174 15.90 4.25 5.49
N LYS A 175 15.07 3.60 4.67
CA LYS A 175 14.50 2.28 4.94
C LYS A 175 15.39 1.12 4.47
N GLY A 176 16.49 1.38 3.78
CA GLY A 176 17.43 0.33 3.35
C GLY A 176 18.26 0.76 2.15
N ASP A 177 18.90 -0.21 1.50
CA ASP A 177 19.66 0.01 0.27
C ASP A 177 18.74 0.27 -0.92
N LEU A 178 18.33 1.53 -1.10
CA LEU A 178 17.40 1.96 -2.15
C LEU A 178 18.09 2.00 -3.53
N VAL A 179 18.07 0.86 -4.23
CA VAL A 179 18.67 0.69 -5.56
C VAL A 179 17.77 1.13 -6.70
N PHE A 180 16.46 1.27 -6.44
CA PHE A 180 15.47 1.70 -7.43
C PHE A 180 14.48 2.68 -6.80
N TYR A 181 14.26 3.81 -7.46
CA TYR A 181 13.24 4.77 -7.07
C TYR A 181 12.63 5.37 -8.32
N ARG A 182 11.30 5.34 -8.42
CA ARG A 182 10.57 6.03 -9.48
C ARG A 182 9.38 6.79 -8.93
N GLN A 183 9.17 7.97 -9.49
CA GLN A 183 8.05 8.82 -9.19
C GLN A 183 7.19 8.97 -10.44
N HIS A 184 5.86 8.85 -10.27
CA HIS A 184 4.88 8.95 -11.35
C HIS A 184 3.94 10.12 -11.09
N GLU A 185 3.74 10.96 -12.10
CA GLU A 185 2.86 12.13 -12.00
C GLU A 185 1.38 11.75 -11.90
N GLN A 186 1.01 10.57 -12.38
CA GLN A 186 -0.36 10.05 -12.41
C GLN A 186 -0.47 8.72 -11.67
N GLY A 187 -1.68 8.38 -11.25
CA GLY A 187 -2.00 7.16 -10.52
C GLY A 187 -2.07 7.37 -9.01
N GLY A 188 -2.94 6.59 -8.37
CA GLY A 188 -3.20 6.62 -6.94
C GLY A 188 -2.88 5.32 -6.23
N HIS A 189 -3.71 5.00 -5.23
CA HIS A 189 -3.48 3.88 -4.32
C HIS A 189 -3.52 2.52 -5.02
N PHE A 190 -4.36 2.36 -6.05
CA PHE A 190 -4.52 1.11 -6.76
C PHE A 190 -3.56 1.05 -7.96
N ALA A 191 -2.27 1.31 -7.72
CA ALA A 191 -1.23 1.44 -8.75
C ALA A 191 -1.29 0.36 -9.86
N ALA A 192 -1.40 -0.91 -9.48
CA ALA A 192 -1.48 -2.03 -10.43
C ALA A 192 -2.78 -2.07 -11.25
N LEU A 193 -3.87 -1.49 -10.76
CA LEU A 193 -5.15 -1.38 -11.47
C LEU A 193 -5.20 -0.11 -12.33
N GLU A 194 -4.72 1.02 -11.80
CA GLU A 194 -4.79 2.33 -12.46
C GLU A 194 -3.73 2.48 -13.55
N ARG A 195 -2.52 2.00 -13.28
CA ARG A 195 -1.33 2.18 -14.11
C ARG A 195 -0.61 0.85 -14.33
N PRO A 196 -1.29 -0.17 -14.88
CA PRO A 196 -0.75 -1.53 -14.97
C PRO A 196 0.55 -1.60 -15.78
N THR A 197 0.68 -0.79 -16.84
CA THR A 197 1.87 -0.78 -17.69
C THR A 197 3.06 -0.16 -16.98
N GLU A 198 2.87 1.02 -16.37
CA GLU A 198 3.91 1.70 -15.59
C GLU A 198 4.32 0.88 -14.36
N PHE A 199 3.33 0.34 -13.64
CA PHE A 199 3.59 -0.52 -12.48
C PHE A 199 4.38 -1.78 -12.84
N LEU A 200 4.02 -2.47 -13.93
CA LEU A 200 4.76 -3.65 -14.38
C LEU A 200 6.19 -3.27 -14.79
N GLN A 201 6.36 -2.19 -15.55
CA GLN A 201 7.68 -1.71 -15.99
C GLN A 201 8.58 -1.40 -14.79
N ASP A 202 8.04 -0.78 -13.73
CA ASP A 202 8.78 -0.51 -12.50
C ASP A 202 9.28 -1.79 -11.82
N VAL A 203 8.43 -2.81 -11.74
CA VAL A 203 8.80 -4.11 -11.16
C VAL A 203 9.89 -4.78 -12.00
N GLU A 204 9.78 -4.76 -13.33
CA GLU A 204 10.79 -5.35 -14.22
C GLU A 204 12.12 -4.61 -14.14
N ASP A 205 12.12 -3.28 -14.18
CA ASP A 205 13.32 -2.45 -14.10
C ASP A 205 14.00 -2.58 -12.74
N PHE A 206 13.22 -2.66 -11.65
CA PHE A 206 13.75 -2.95 -10.33
C PHE A 206 14.43 -4.32 -10.31
N LEU A 207 13.77 -5.37 -10.80
CA LEU A 207 14.33 -6.72 -10.80
C LEU A 207 15.59 -6.82 -11.67
N ALA A 208 15.68 -6.07 -12.77
CA ALA A 208 16.88 -6.02 -13.60
C ALA A 208 18.12 -5.53 -12.83
N VAL A 209 17.94 -4.64 -11.85
CA VAL A 209 19.02 -4.09 -11.01
C VAL A 209 19.22 -4.90 -9.73
N ALA A 210 18.14 -5.29 -9.06
CA ALA A 210 18.16 -5.96 -7.76
C ALA A 210 18.41 -7.48 -7.85
N TRP A 211 18.12 -8.07 -9.01
CA TRP A 211 18.24 -9.49 -9.29
C TRP A 211 18.82 -9.72 -10.68
N PRO A 212 20.06 -9.29 -10.94
CA PRO A 212 20.70 -9.55 -12.21
C PRO A 212 20.71 -11.06 -12.43
N ARG A 213 20.23 -11.50 -13.60
CA ARG A 213 20.35 -12.91 -13.98
C ARG A 213 21.83 -13.22 -14.01
N ASP A 214 22.29 -14.14 -13.16
CA ASP A 214 23.58 -14.78 -13.36
C ASP A 214 23.60 -15.27 -14.82
N GLY A 215 24.58 -14.81 -15.60
CA GLY A 215 24.72 -15.12 -17.03
C GLY A 215 24.94 -16.61 -17.30
#